data_AF-A0A927XUM6-F1
#
_entry.id   AF-A0A927XUM6-F1
#
_cell.length_a   1.000
_cell.length_b   1.000
_cell.length_c   1.000
_cell.angle_alpha   90.00
_cell.angle_beta   90.00
_cell.angle_gamma   90.00
#
_symmetry.space_group_name_H-M   'P 1'
#
loop_
_entity.id
_entity.type
_entity.pdbx_description
1 polymer ?
#
loop_
_entity_poly.entity_id
_entity_poly.type
_entity_poly.pdbx_seq_one_letter_code
_entity_poly.pdbx_strand_id
1 'polypeptide(L)'
;MNSMKKIRVAAHMGCFGGNIPGNTKASAELALRSGADIIELDVTMSADGQLFVFHPQLERRFLNQDVDIRTMAAKDVELLHFVNQQGAPTSHTICLLQDMLAFLKDRCVISIGKFGDHPVEIAKVVRDLHMQDQVIVKSPGKQHHFNMIAETA
;
A
#
# COMPACT_ATOMS: atom_id res chain seq x y z
N MET A 1 -25.74 -26.27 -11.70
CA MET A 1 -24.29 -26.24 -11.96
C MET A 1 -23.58 -25.78 -10.71
N ASN A 2 -22.69 -26.59 -10.15
CA ASN A 2 -21.81 -26.15 -9.07
C ASN A 2 -20.82 -25.16 -9.69
N SER A 3 -21.00 -23.86 -9.43
CA SER A 3 -20.01 -22.84 -9.81
C SER A 3 -18.69 -23.21 -9.14
N MET A 4 -17.69 -23.64 -9.92
CA MET A 4 -16.34 -23.85 -9.40
C MET A 4 -15.89 -22.56 -8.71
N LYS A 5 -15.42 -22.66 -7.46
CA LYS A 5 -14.90 -21.51 -6.73
C LYS A 5 -13.72 -20.93 -7.52
N LYS A 6 -13.86 -19.70 -8.03
CA LYS A 6 -12.78 -18.98 -8.70
C LYS A 6 -11.65 -18.73 -7.69
N ILE A 7 -10.44 -19.18 -8.00
CA ILE A 7 -9.23 -18.81 -7.25
C ILE A 7 -8.94 -17.34 -7.56
N ARG A 8 -8.78 -16.53 -6.51
CA ARG A 8 -8.36 -15.13 -6.63
C ARG A 8 -6.86 -15.00 -6.41
N VAL A 9 -6.20 -14.18 -7.22
CA VAL A 9 -4.75 -13.92 -7.13
C VAL A 9 -4.51 -12.59 -6.43
N ALA A 10 -3.68 -12.59 -5.39
CA ALA A 10 -3.22 -11.39 -4.71
C ALA A 10 -1.76 -11.07 -5.08
N ALA A 11 -1.51 -9.86 -5.59
CA ALA A 11 -0.18 -9.38 -5.93
C ALA A 11 0.40 -8.58 -4.75
N HIS A 12 1.40 -9.17 -4.07
CA HIS A 12 2.09 -8.58 -2.93
C HIS A 12 2.92 -7.35 -3.34
N MET A 13 2.57 -6.17 -2.84
CA MET A 13 3.13 -4.87 -3.28
C MET A 13 2.96 -4.60 -4.79
N GLY A 14 1.98 -5.24 -5.45
CA GLY A 14 1.84 -5.27 -6.91
C GLY A 14 2.76 -6.29 -7.60
N CYS A 15 3.05 -6.08 -8.88
CA CYS A 15 4.01 -6.89 -9.63
C CYS A 15 5.30 -6.07 -9.80
N PHE A 16 6.37 -6.47 -9.11
CA PHE A 16 7.63 -5.74 -9.07
C PHE A 16 8.79 -6.56 -9.65
N GLY A 17 9.78 -5.88 -10.23
CA GLY A 17 10.94 -6.50 -10.87
C GLY A 17 11.66 -5.56 -11.83
N GLY A 18 12.96 -5.77 -12.04
CA GLY A 18 13.78 -4.89 -12.88
C GLY A 18 13.71 -3.43 -12.39
N ASN A 19 13.11 -2.56 -13.22
CA ASN A 19 12.95 -1.12 -12.97
C ASN A 19 11.60 -0.72 -12.34
N ILE A 20 10.73 -1.68 -11.98
CA ILE A 20 9.41 -1.39 -11.40
C ILE A 20 9.45 -1.77 -9.91
N PRO A 21 9.57 -0.79 -8.99
CA PRO A 21 9.51 -1.03 -7.56
C PRO A 21 8.10 -1.40 -7.12
N GLY A 22 7.97 -2.24 -6.10
CA GLY A 22 6.69 -2.54 -5.45
C GLY A 22 6.11 -1.30 -4.77
N ASN A 23 4.82 -1.35 -4.41
CA ASN A 23 4.11 -0.22 -3.78
C ASN A 23 4.05 1.05 -4.66
N THR A 24 4.16 0.90 -5.99
CA THR A 24 4.04 2.00 -6.96
C THR A 24 2.81 1.81 -7.84
N LYS A 25 2.30 2.90 -8.45
CA LYS A 25 1.19 2.80 -9.41
C LYS A 25 1.58 1.92 -10.61
N ALA A 26 2.86 1.92 -10.98
CA ALA A 26 3.39 1.07 -12.04
C ALA A 26 3.36 -0.43 -11.68
N SER A 27 3.74 -0.81 -10.46
CA SER A 27 3.65 -2.21 -10.02
C SER A 27 2.20 -2.67 -9.91
N ALA A 28 1.30 -1.80 -9.44
CA ALA A 28 -0.12 -2.10 -9.37
C ALA A 28 -0.74 -2.26 -10.76
N GLU A 29 -0.45 -1.35 -11.70
CA GLU A 29 -0.91 -1.44 -13.10
C GLU A 29 -0.44 -2.74 -13.76
N LEU A 30 0.85 -3.09 -13.60
CA LEU A 30 1.38 -4.32 -14.16
C LEU A 30 0.70 -5.56 -13.57
N ALA A 31 0.42 -5.58 -12.28
CA ALA A 31 -0.30 -6.67 -11.63
C ALA A 31 -1.73 -6.83 -12.16
N LEU A 32 -2.47 -5.72 -12.32
CA LEU A 32 -3.82 -5.75 -12.91
C LEU A 32 -3.80 -6.30 -14.33
N ARG A 33 -2.87 -5.83 -15.16
CA ARG A 33 -2.68 -6.33 -16.54
C ARG A 33 -2.26 -7.80 -16.58
N SER A 34 -1.64 -8.29 -15.53
CA SER A 34 -1.25 -9.70 -15.36
C SER A 34 -2.36 -10.58 -14.78
N GLY A 35 -3.54 -10.03 -14.50
CA GLY A 35 -4.72 -10.77 -14.04
C GLY A 35 -4.85 -10.90 -12.52
N ALA A 36 -4.18 -10.04 -11.73
CA ALA A 36 -4.39 -10.00 -10.28
C ALA A 36 -5.83 -9.53 -9.94
N ASP A 37 -6.50 -10.22 -9.02
CA ASP A 37 -7.80 -9.82 -8.50
C ASP A 37 -7.66 -8.88 -7.28
N ILE A 38 -6.55 -8.99 -6.56
CA ILE A 38 -6.26 -8.24 -5.34
C ILE A 38 -4.88 -7.60 -5.45
N ILE A 39 -4.78 -6.29 -5.19
CA ILE A 39 -3.49 -5.61 -5.02
C ILE A 39 -3.25 -5.39 -3.53
N GLU A 40 -2.11 -5.86 -3.05
CA GLU A 40 -1.69 -5.66 -1.67
C GLU A 40 -0.70 -4.49 -1.60
N LEU A 41 -0.87 -3.64 -0.59
CA LEU A 41 -0.12 -2.41 -0.38
C LEU A 41 0.28 -2.29 1.09
N ASP A 42 1.50 -1.85 1.37
CA ASP A 42 1.87 -1.42 2.72
C ASP A 42 1.68 0.09 2.88
N VAL A 43 1.30 0.50 4.09
CA VAL A 43 1.07 1.90 4.42
C VAL A 43 1.97 2.32 5.58
N THR A 44 2.48 3.54 5.50
CA THR A 44 3.16 4.24 6.60
C THR A 44 2.70 5.69 6.66
N MET A 45 3.00 6.39 7.75
CA MET A 45 2.61 7.78 7.97
C MET A 45 3.84 8.65 8.22
N SER A 46 3.88 9.85 7.64
CA SER A 46 4.90 10.87 7.93
C SER A 46 4.71 11.47 9.33
N ALA A 47 5.69 12.25 9.80
CA ALA A 47 5.67 12.90 11.11
C ALA A 47 4.53 13.92 11.27
N ASP A 48 4.06 14.49 10.16
CA ASP A 48 2.95 15.43 10.07
C ASP A 48 1.61 14.79 9.67
N GLY A 49 1.52 13.45 9.71
CA GLY A 49 0.24 12.72 9.63
C GLY A 49 -0.24 12.34 8.23
N GLN A 50 0.60 12.48 7.20
CA GLN A 50 0.24 12.13 5.84
C GLN A 50 0.54 10.65 5.56
N LEU A 51 -0.43 9.92 5.00
CA LEU A 51 -0.28 8.49 4.69
C LEU A 51 0.34 8.25 3.31
N PHE A 52 1.36 7.40 3.28
CA PHE A 52 2.12 7.00 2.10
C PHE A 52 2.08 5.49 1.88
N VAL A 53 2.14 5.07 0.63
CA VAL A 53 2.22 3.68 0.21
C VAL A 53 3.69 3.24 0.19
N PHE A 54 4.16 2.77 1.34
CA PHE A 54 5.53 2.32 1.55
C PHE A 54 5.58 1.34 2.71
N HIS A 55 6.43 0.31 2.61
CA HIS A 55 6.66 -0.59 3.73
C HIS A 55 7.71 0.03 4.66
N PRO A 56 7.36 0.42 5.90
CA PRO A 56 8.29 1.09 6.80
C PRO A 56 9.52 0.21 7.11
N GLN A 57 10.65 0.83 7.45
CA GLN A 57 11.93 0.16 7.76
C GLN A 57 12.64 -0.47 6.55
N LEU A 58 12.13 -0.26 5.33
CA LEU A 58 12.75 -0.72 4.09
C LEU A 58 13.29 0.42 3.23
N GLU A 59 13.47 1.61 3.80
CA GLU A 59 14.03 2.82 3.17
C GLU A 59 15.42 2.55 2.58
N ARG A 60 16.30 1.89 3.33
CA ARG A 60 17.63 1.51 2.83
C ARG A 60 17.56 0.62 1.59
N ARG A 61 16.58 -0.29 1.53
CA ARG A 61 16.42 -1.25 0.43
C ARG A 61 15.79 -0.61 -0.80
N PHE A 62 14.74 0.18 -0.60
CA PHE A 62 13.90 0.67 -1.69
C PHE A 62 14.20 2.09 -2.12
N LEU A 63 14.87 2.88 -1.29
CA LEU A 63 15.23 4.28 -1.58
C LEU A 63 16.75 4.51 -1.56
N ASN A 64 17.53 3.54 -1.07
CA ASN A 64 18.98 3.64 -0.84
C ASN A 64 19.36 4.80 0.10
N GLN A 65 18.46 5.16 1.02
CA GLN A 65 18.67 6.22 2.02
C GLN A 65 18.66 5.63 3.43
N ASP A 66 19.41 6.24 4.35
CA ASP A 66 19.38 5.93 5.78
C ASP A 66 18.49 6.96 6.50
N VAL A 67 17.18 6.83 6.29
CA VAL A 67 16.14 7.73 6.80
C VAL A 67 14.97 6.91 7.33
N ASP A 68 14.16 7.52 8.20
CA ASP A 68 12.89 6.96 8.67
C ASP A 68 11.76 7.89 8.25
N ILE A 69 10.93 7.45 7.29
CA ILE A 69 9.81 8.24 6.75
C ILE A 69 8.87 8.72 7.86
N ARG A 70 8.74 7.94 8.95
CA ARG A 70 7.86 8.27 10.08
C ARG A 70 8.32 9.49 10.87
N THR A 71 9.55 9.94 10.63
CA THR A 71 10.15 11.13 11.27
C THR A 71 10.28 12.32 10.32
N MET A 72 9.90 12.16 9.06
CA MET A 72 10.02 13.18 8.02
C MET A 72 8.70 13.93 7.83
N ALA A 73 8.76 15.19 7.39
CA ALA A 73 7.56 15.90 6.93
C ALA A 73 7.12 15.36 5.56
N ALA A 74 5.83 15.36 5.27
CA ALA A 74 5.25 14.80 4.06
C ALA A 74 5.91 15.34 2.78
N LYS A 75 6.15 16.66 2.73
CA LYS A 75 6.83 17.33 1.61
C LYS A 75 8.22 16.78 1.30
N ASP A 76 8.93 16.27 2.31
CA ASP A 76 10.27 15.71 2.14
C ASP A 76 10.19 14.25 1.72
N VAL A 77 9.17 13.52 2.16
CA VAL A 77 8.86 12.14 1.72
C VAL A 77 8.49 12.11 0.24
N GLU A 78 7.74 13.08 -0.24
CA GLU A 78 7.33 13.21 -1.65
C GLU A 78 8.51 13.41 -2.62
N LEU A 79 9.66 13.90 -2.11
CA LEU A 79 10.89 14.05 -2.88
C LEU A 79 11.73 12.77 -2.96
N LEU A 80 11.36 11.72 -2.23
CA LEU A 80 12.10 10.46 -2.22
C LEU A 80 11.75 9.63 -3.48
N HIS A 81 12.80 9.10 -4.09
CA HIS A 81 12.71 8.24 -5.26
C HIS A 81 13.08 6.81 -4.91
N PHE A 82 12.31 5.87 -5.46
CA PHE A 82 12.67 4.46 -5.40
C PHE A 82 13.93 4.18 -6.22
N VAL A 83 14.72 3.21 -5.77
CA VAL A 83 15.77 2.58 -6.55
C VAL A 83 15.30 1.25 -7.12
N ASN A 84 15.86 0.87 -8.27
CA ASN A 84 15.60 -0.43 -8.88
C ASN A 84 16.38 -1.56 -8.17
N GLN A 85 16.28 -2.79 -8.67
CA GLN A 85 16.97 -3.94 -8.08
C GLN A 85 18.50 -3.84 -8.10
N GLN A 86 19.07 -2.97 -8.94
CA GLN A 86 20.51 -2.69 -9.00
C GLN A 86 20.92 -1.49 -8.14
N GLY A 87 19.97 -0.86 -7.42
CA GLY A 87 20.22 0.35 -6.63
C GLY A 87 20.28 1.64 -7.45
N ALA A 88 19.95 1.60 -8.75
CA ALA A 88 19.90 2.80 -9.59
C ALA A 88 18.59 3.58 -9.34
N PRO A 89 18.64 4.92 -9.27
CA PRO A 89 17.43 5.74 -9.10
C PRO A 89 16.40 5.51 -10.20
N THR A 90 15.13 5.50 -9.84
CA THR A 90 13.99 5.44 -10.77
C THR A 90 13.20 6.74 -10.74
N SER A 91 12.34 6.96 -11.74
CA SER A 91 11.41 8.08 -11.75
C SER A 91 10.20 7.87 -10.82
N HIS A 92 10.10 6.73 -10.13
CA HIS A 92 8.98 6.44 -9.23
C HIS A 92 9.22 7.06 -7.87
N THR A 93 8.26 7.87 -7.40
CA THR A 93 8.22 8.43 -6.05
C THR A 93 7.27 7.65 -5.16
N ILE A 94 7.32 7.92 -3.85
CA ILE A 94 6.41 7.33 -2.88
C ILE A 94 5.02 7.95 -3.03
N CYS A 95 4.00 7.12 -3.29
CA CYS A 95 2.65 7.58 -3.56
C CYS A 95 1.89 7.87 -2.25
N LEU A 96 1.09 8.93 -2.22
CA LEU A 96 0.08 9.10 -1.17
C LEU A 96 -0.92 7.95 -1.20
N LEU A 97 -1.39 7.51 -0.03
CA LEU A 97 -2.41 6.45 0.05
C LEU A 97 -3.69 6.86 -0.67
N GLN A 98 -4.15 8.10 -0.47
CA GLN A 98 -5.35 8.62 -1.13
C GLN A 98 -5.24 8.53 -2.67
N ASP A 99 -4.08 8.89 -3.23
CA ASP A 99 -3.84 8.87 -4.67
C ASP A 99 -3.73 7.45 -5.24
N MET A 100 -3.20 6.50 -4.46
CA MET A 100 -3.15 5.10 -4.84
C MET A 100 -4.54 4.47 -4.80
N LEU A 101 -5.31 4.70 -3.74
CA LEU A 101 -6.67 4.19 -3.62
C LEU A 101 -7.57 4.76 -4.72
N ALA A 102 -7.50 6.08 -4.98
CA ALA A 102 -8.22 6.70 -6.08
C ALA A 102 -7.83 6.09 -7.45
N PHE A 103 -6.55 5.76 -7.66
CA PHE A 103 -6.08 5.11 -8.88
C PHE A 103 -6.58 3.66 -9.06
N LEU A 104 -6.82 2.95 -7.95
CA LEU A 104 -7.29 1.56 -7.94
C LEU A 104 -8.80 1.41 -7.78
N LYS A 105 -9.51 2.51 -7.48
CA LYS A 105 -10.97 2.52 -7.28
C LYS A 105 -11.70 1.88 -8.47
N ASP A 106 -12.62 0.97 -8.16
CA ASP A 106 -13.42 0.20 -9.13
C ASP A 106 -12.64 -0.76 -10.05
N ARG A 107 -11.35 -1.03 -9.77
CA ARG A 107 -10.48 -1.87 -10.62
C ARG A 107 -10.10 -3.21 -10.03
N CYS A 108 -10.00 -3.33 -8.70
CA CYS A 108 -9.65 -4.56 -8.00
C CYS A 108 -9.99 -4.48 -6.52
N VAL A 109 -9.94 -5.60 -5.79
CA VAL A 109 -9.91 -5.53 -4.32
C VAL A 109 -8.52 -5.05 -3.87
N ILE A 110 -8.46 -4.30 -2.78
CA ILE A 110 -7.21 -3.75 -2.24
C ILE A 110 -6.98 -4.34 -0.85
N SER A 111 -5.80 -4.89 -0.61
CA SER A 111 -5.41 -5.38 0.70
C SER A 111 -4.41 -4.43 1.34
N ILE A 112 -4.79 -3.82 2.47
CA ILE A 112 -3.90 -2.91 3.19
C ILE A 112 -3.11 -3.70 4.26
N GLY A 113 -1.81 -3.81 4.04
CA GLY A 113 -0.80 -4.19 5.02
C GLY A 113 -0.55 -3.06 6.01
N LYS A 114 -0.02 -3.41 7.20
CA LYS A 114 0.28 -2.46 8.29
C LYS A 114 -0.91 -1.62 8.77
N PHE A 115 -2.14 -2.05 8.51
CA PHE A 115 -3.35 -1.33 8.93
C PHE A 115 -3.36 -0.98 10.42
N GLY A 116 -2.88 -1.89 11.27
CA GLY A 116 -2.85 -1.71 12.72
C GLY A 116 -1.91 -0.61 13.22
N ASP A 117 -1.01 -0.08 12.39
CA ASP A 117 -0.10 1.00 12.80
C ASP A 117 -0.83 2.36 12.80
N HIS A 118 -1.79 2.55 11.89
CA HIS A 118 -2.56 3.80 11.71
C HIS A 118 -4.04 3.53 11.35
N PRO A 119 -4.78 2.78 12.17
CA PRO A 119 -6.09 2.24 11.79
C PRO A 119 -7.15 3.34 11.58
N VAL A 120 -7.14 4.39 12.42
CA VAL A 120 -8.12 5.49 12.36
C VAL A 120 -7.91 6.32 11.09
N GLU A 121 -6.66 6.68 10.81
CA GLU A 121 -6.26 7.51 9.68
C GLU A 121 -6.49 6.77 8.36
N ILE A 122 -6.07 5.50 8.28
CA ILE A 122 -6.29 4.68 7.08
C ILE A 122 -7.78 4.51 6.82
N ALA A 123 -8.56 4.14 7.84
CA ALA A 123 -9.99 3.95 7.68
C ALA A 123 -10.72 5.25 7.31
N LYS A 124 -10.24 6.41 7.78
CA LYS A 124 -10.73 7.71 7.34
C LYS A 124 -10.55 7.91 5.84
N VAL A 125 -9.35 7.67 5.29
CA VAL A 125 -9.12 7.80 3.83
C VAL A 125 -10.02 6.85 3.03
N VAL A 126 -10.18 5.60 3.49
CA VAL A 126 -11.07 4.62 2.85
C VAL A 126 -12.52 5.10 2.83
N ARG A 127 -13.03 5.65 3.94
CA ARG A 127 -14.38 6.21 4.04
C ARG A 127 -14.56 7.45 3.18
N ASP A 128 -13.60 8.37 3.20
CA ASP A 128 -13.64 9.61 2.41
C ASP A 128 -13.68 9.31 0.90
N LEU A 129 -13.10 8.18 0.46
CA LEU A 129 -13.15 7.71 -0.93
C LEU A 129 -14.33 6.78 -1.24
N HIS A 130 -15.15 6.42 -0.25
CA HIS A 130 -16.24 5.45 -0.36
C HIS A 130 -15.80 4.07 -0.88
N MET A 131 -14.73 3.52 -0.31
CA MET A 131 -14.10 2.26 -0.76
C MET A 131 -14.19 1.11 0.25
N GLN A 132 -15.08 1.19 1.23
CA GLN A 132 -15.23 0.18 2.29
C GLN A 132 -15.49 -1.23 1.72
N ASP A 133 -16.26 -1.35 0.64
CA ASP A 133 -16.57 -2.64 0.00
C ASP A 133 -15.43 -3.18 -0.89
N GLN A 134 -14.38 -2.38 -1.11
CA GLN A 134 -13.25 -2.70 -1.98
C GLN A 134 -11.96 -3.01 -1.19
N VAL A 135 -11.91 -2.68 0.10
CA VAL A 135 -10.70 -2.80 0.93
C VAL A 135 -10.82 -3.95 1.92
N ILE A 136 -9.75 -4.76 2.01
CA ILE A 136 -9.54 -5.74 3.08
C ILE A 136 -8.34 -5.33 3.93
N VAL A 137 -8.48 -5.41 5.25
CA VAL A 137 -7.40 -5.13 6.21
C VAL A 137 -6.86 -6.43 6.79
N LYS A 138 -5.60 -6.41 7.24
CA LYS A 138 -4.93 -7.56 7.85
C LYS A 138 -4.43 -7.22 9.26
N SER A 139 -4.50 -8.19 10.15
CA SER A 139 -3.88 -8.10 11.47
C SER A 139 -3.35 -9.45 11.93
N PRO A 140 -2.44 -9.47 12.92
CA PRO A 140 -2.16 -10.69 13.68
C PRO A 140 -3.44 -11.24 14.32
N GLY A 141 -3.50 -12.57 14.50
CA GLY A 141 -4.66 -13.27 15.06
C GLY A 141 -4.77 -13.15 16.59
N LYS A 142 -4.85 -11.92 17.12
CA LYS A 142 -5.03 -11.64 18.56
C LYS A 142 -6.26 -10.76 18.77
N GLN A 143 -6.99 -11.00 19.86
CA GLN A 143 -8.28 -10.34 20.14
C GLN A 143 -8.22 -8.81 20.11
N HIS A 144 -7.17 -8.21 20.68
CA HIS A 144 -7.05 -6.75 20.71
C HIS A 144 -6.96 -6.14 19.31
N HIS A 145 -6.40 -6.85 18.31
CA HIS A 145 -6.39 -6.37 16.94
C HIS A 145 -7.77 -6.46 16.29
N PHE A 146 -8.54 -7.50 16.59
CA PHE A 146 -9.91 -7.62 16.10
C PHE A 146 -10.81 -6.52 16.68
N ASN A 147 -10.65 -6.20 17.97
CA ASN A 147 -11.37 -5.09 18.59
C ASN A 147 -11.03 -3.75 17.92
N MET A 148 -9.73 -3.47 17.73
CA MET A 148 -9.27 -2.28 17.02
C MET A 148 -9.88 -2.17 15.61
N ILE A 149 -9.89 -3.27 14.84
CA ILE A 149 -10.51 -3.27 13.51
C ILE A 149 -12.02 -3.00 13.62
N ALA A 150 -12.73 -3.67 14.52
CA ALA A 150 -14.17 -3.50 14.71
C ALA A 150 -14.56 -2.07 15.13
N GLU A 151 -13.69 -1.36 15.83
CA GLU A 151 -13.90 0.02 16.27
C GLU A 151 -13.58 1.06 15.18
N THR A 152 -12.74 0.71 14.20
CA THR A 152 -12.16 1.68 13.25
C THR A 152 -12.57 1.47 11.80
N ALA A 153 -12.87 0.25 11.37
CA ALA A 153 -13.14 -0.12 9.97
C ALA A 153 -14.63 -0.02 9.61
#